data_AF-A0A7J7P099-F1
#
_entry.id   AF-A0A7J7P099-F1
#
_cell.length_a   1.000
_cell.length_b   1.000
_cell.length_c   1.000
_cell.angle_alpha   90.00
_cell.angle_beta   90.00
_cell.angle_gamma   90.00
#
_symmetry.space_group_name_H-M   'P 1'
#
loop_
_entity.id
_entity.type
_entity.pdbx_description
1 polymer ?
#
loop_
_entity_poly.entity_id
_entity_poly.type
_entity_poly.pdbx_seq_one_letter_code
_entity_poly.pdbx_strand_id
1 'polypeptide(L)'
;MESEIAKFGLTAIYLFAIQYLTRIGVKISVKLIRHEINESSESRADSLVYKVFGLYFMQSYIGVFYHAILHRNFKTLRQVLIQRLIASQVLENLMENSVPYLKYSYKKHRAVRKKKHENRSSKSKVQVTSRVEKEYLKPLYSASIGEELEDGLFDDFLELALQFGMIMMFACAFPLVFSFAVLNNITEIRADALKLLTMLKRPVPRAAATIEAWLNIFQFLIVMSICTNCVLLVCLYDQERKWKIEPGLAAILVIEHVLLLIKFGFSNFVPEEPAWVKAYRVKNATLAQNVCSKQLLRSISGKRKVKSEKHE
;
A
#
# COMPACT_ATOMS: atom_id res chain seq x y z
N MET A 1 28.46 30.67 1.49
CA MET A 1 28.23 29.72 2.60
C MET A 1 26.88 29.97 3.26
N GLU A 2 26.58 31.20 3.67
CA GLU A 2 25.27 31.58 4.25
C GLU A 2 24.07 31.29 3.34
N SER A 3 24.20 31.56 2.03
CA SER A 3 23.13 31.26 1.05
C SER A 3 22.84 29.76 0.91
N GLU A 4 23.86 28.90 1.00
CA GLU A 4 23.67 27.45 0.89
C GLU A 4 23.04 26.88 2.17
N ILE A 5 23.50 27.35 3.34
CA ILE A 5 22.91 26.99 4.63
C ILE A 5 21.43 27.43 4.68
N ALA A 6 21.10 28.61 4.17
CA ALA A 6 19.73 29.08 4.09
C ALA A 6 18.85 28.20 3.18
N LYS A 7 19.36 27.76 2.03
CA LYS A 7 18.64 26.83 1.13
C LYS A 7 18.40 25.46 1.77
N PHE A 8 19.41 24.90 2.44
CA PHE A 8 19.25 23.65 3.18
C PHE A 8 18.27 23.80 4.35
N GLY A 9 18.33 24.90 5.09
CA GLY A 9 17.39 25.22 6.16
C GLY A 9 15.95 25.32 5.66
N LEU A 10 15.72 26.06 4.56
CA LEU A 10 14.40 26.19 3.94
C LEU A 10 13.86 24.83 3.47
N THR A 11 14.73 24.00 2.89
CA THR A 11 14.36 22.65 2.43
C THR A 11 13.98 21.75 3.61
N ALA A 12 14.73 21.80 4.71
CA ALA A 12 14.43 21.03 5.92
C ALA A 12 13.09 21.46 6.54
N ILE A 13 12.83 22.78 6.60
CA ILE A 13 11.55 23.33 7.07
C ILE A 13 10.41 22.86 6.16
N TYR A 14 10.58 22.91 4.84
CA TYR A 14 9.59 22.44 3.88
C TYR A 14 9.26 20.96 4.06
N LEU A 15 10.27 20.10 4.17
CA LEU A 15 10.08 18.66 4.39
C LEU A 15 9.35 18.39 5.72
N PHE A 16 9.73 19.07 6.79
CA PHE A 16 9.07 18.95 8.08
C PHE A 16 7.62 19.43 8.03
N ALA A 17 7.36 20.56 7.37
CA ALA A 17 6.03 21.13 7.20
C ALA A 17 5.10 20.19 6.42
N ILE A 18 5.58 19.61 5.31
CA ILE A 18 4.79 18.64 4.55
C ILE A 18 4.50 17.39 5.38
N GLN A 19 5.50 16.85 6.07
CA GLN A 19 5.29 15.68 6.92
C GLN A 19 4.28 15.97 8.04
N TYR A 20 4.33 17.17 8.61
CA TYR A 20 3.38 17.62 9.63
C TYR A 20 1.96 17.78 9.07
N LEU A 21 1.81 18.40 7.90
CA LEU A 21 0.53 18.56 7.22
C LEU A 21 -0.10 17.22 6.87
N THR A 22 0.68 16.26 6.36
CA THR A 22 0.15 14.91 6.08
C THR A 22 -0.32 14.23 7.36
N ARG A 23 0.44 14.32 8.46
CA ARG A 23 0.00 13.75 9.75
C ARG A 23 -1.30 14.36 10.26
N ILE A 24 -1.51 15.67 10.04
CA ILE A 24 -2.79 16.32 10.34
C ILE A 24 -3.88 15.79 9.41
N GLY A 25 -3.63 15.76 8.10
CA GLY A 25 -4.59 15.27 7.11
C GLY A 25 -5.04 13.85 7.42
N VAL A 26 -4.12 12.96 7.78
CA VAL A 26 -4.41 11.58 8.17
C VAL A 26 -5.31 11.52 9.40
N LYS A 27 -5.04 12.31 10.45
CA LYS A 27 -5.91 12.40 11.63
C LYS A 27 -7.31 12.92 11.28
N ILE A 28 -7.39 13.86 10.34
CA ILE A 28 -8.67 14.36 9.84
C ILE A 28 -9.41 13.26 9.09
N SER A 29 -8.74 12.49 8.21
CA SER A 29 -9.34 11.35 7.50
C SER A 29 -9.93 10.31 8.45
N VAL A 30 -9.21 9.96 9.52
CA VAL A 30 -9.70 9.04 10.57
C VAL A 30 -10.86 9.66 11.37
N LYS A 31 -10.88 10.97 11.58
CA LYS A 31 -12.05 11.61 12.22
C LYS A 31 -13.26 11.63 11.28
N LEU A 32 -13.04 11.86 9.99
CA LEU A 32 -14.09 11.94 8.98
C LEU A 32 -14.77 10.58 8.79
N ILE A 33 -13.99 9.49 8.74
CA ILE A 33 -14.54 8.14 8.51
C ILE A 33 -15.49 7.70 9.63
N ARG A 34 -15.29 8.19 10.86
CA ARG A 34 -16.21 7.96 11.99
C ARG A 34 -17.58 8.59 11.79
N HIS A 35 -17.67 9.64 10.98
CA HIS A 35 -18.92 10.36 10.68
C HIS A 35 -19.55 9.90 9.35
N GLU A 36 -18.82 9.15 8.52
CA GLU A 36 -19.34 8.62 7.26
C GLU A 36 -20.17 7.34 7.49
N ILE A 37 -21.37 7.32 6.90
CA ILE A 37 -22.23 6.13 6.90
C ILE A 37 -21.71 5.19 5.83
N ASN A 38 -21.04 4.12 6.25
CA ASN A 38 -20.54 3.07 5.37
C ASN A 38 -21.39 1.80 5.53
N GLU A 39 -21.64 1.11 4.42
CA GLU A 39 -22.50 -0.08 4.38
C GLU A 39 -21.84 -1.29 5.07
N SER A 40 -20.52 -1.44 4.93
CA SER A 40 -19.74 -2.54 5.50
C SER A 40 -18.42 -2.05 6.11
N SER A 41 -17.80 -2.88 6.95
CA SER A 41 -16.47 -2.61 7.49
C SER A 41 -15.38 -2.55 6.42
N GLU A 42 -15.55 -3.31 5.33
CA GLU A 42 -14.64 -3.34 4.18
C GLU A 42 -14.73 -2.03 3.38
N SER A 43 -15.95 -1.60 3.04
CA SER A 43 -16.18 -0.31 2.35
C SER A 43 -15.62 0.88 3.15
N ARG A 44 -15.76 0.82 4.49
CA ARG A 44 -15.17 1.82 5.39
C ARG A 44 -13.64 1.82 5.33
N ALA A 45 -13.02 0.65 5.30
CA ALA A 45 -11.56 0.53 5.17
C ALA A 45 -11.08 1.06 3.82
N ASP A 46 -11.77 0.73 2.73
CA ASP A 46 -11.45 1.18 1.38
C ASP A 46 -11.55 2.71 1.24
N SER A 47 -12.63 3.32 1.76
CA SER A 47 -12.79 4.78 1.79
C SER A 47 -11.62 5.46 2.51
N LEU A 48 -11.19 4.89 3.66
CA LEU A 48 -10.05 5.40 4.41
C LEU A 48 -8.74 5.25 3.62
N VAL A 49 -8.53 4.11 2.96
CA VAL A 49 -7.37 3.86 2.08
C VAL A 49 -7.28 4.95 1.00
N TYR A 50 -8.36 5.26 0.30
CA TYR A 50 -8.33 6.30 -0.75
C TYR A 50 -7.99 7.70 -0.20
N LYS A 51 -8.61 8.10 0.92
CA LYS A 51 -8.38 9.43 1.52
C LYS A 51 -6.92 9.59 1.95
N VAL A 52 -6.40 8.58 2.63
CA VAL A 52 -5.02 8.58 3.12
C VAL A 52 -4.04 8.50 1.95
N PHE A 53 -4.25 7.58 1.01
CA PHE A 53 -3.42 7.45 -0.17
C PHE A 53 -3.32 8.77 -0.93
N GLY A 54 -4.43 9.48 -1.13
CA GLY A 54 -4.42 10.80 -1.77
C GLY A 54 -3.50 11.82 -1.07
N LEU A 55 -3.47 11.84 0.26
CA LEU A 55 -2.57 12.72 1.02
C LEU A 55 -1.10 12.35 0.83
N TYR A 56 -0.77 11.06 0.95
CA TYR A 56 0.59 10.57 0.75
C TYR A 56 1.05 10.70 -0.71
N PHE A 57 0.15 10.52 -1.67
CA PHE A 57 0.38 10.76 -3.09
C PHE A 57 0.74 12.23 -3.31
N MET A 58 -0.06 13.17 -2.81
CA MET A 58 0.24 14.59 -2.96
C MET A 58 1.55 14.98 -2.27
N GLN A 59 1.77 14.55 -1.02
CA GLN A 59 3.05 14.75 -0.32
C GLN A 59 4.23 14.20 -1.14
N SER A 60 4.04 13.03 -1.75
CA SER A 60 5.10 12.36 -2.46
C SER A 60 5.39 13.03 -3.80
N TYR A 61 4.39 13.30 -4.62
CA TYR A 61 4.64 13.68 -6.00
C TYR A 61 4.60 15.17 -6.27
N ILE A 62 3.98 16.01 -5.42
CA ILE A 62 3.80 17.44 -5.73
C ILE A 62 5.13 18.16 -5.99
N GLY A 63 6.15 17.87 -5.17
CA GLY A 63 7.49 18.46 -5.34
C GLY A 63 8.20 17.94 -6.60
N VAL A 64 7.95 16.70 -7.01
CA VAL A 64 8.55 16.11 -8.22
C VAL A 64 7.87 16.68 -9.46
N PHE A 65 6.53 16.79 -9.45
CA PHE A 65 5.76 17.44 -10.52
C PHE A 65 6.15 18.90 -10.69
N TYR A 66 6.40 19.62 -9.60
CA TYR A 66 6.93 20.98 -9.66
C TYR A 66 8.26 21.06 -10.41
N HIS A 67 9.20 20.16 -10.12
CA HIS A 67 10.48 20.10 -10.84
C HIS A 67 10.31 19.69 -12.32
N ALA A 68 9.42 18.73 -12.59
CA ALA A 68 9.16 18.21 -13.92
C ALA A 68 8.53 19.26 -14.85
N ILE A 69 7.46 19.91 -14.40
CA ILE A 69 6.61 20.78 -15.25
C ILE A 69 7.13 22.21 -15.28
N LEU A 70 7.54 22.76 -14.13
CA LEU A 70 7.90 24.17 -14.01
C LEU A 70 9.40 24.41 -14.27
N HIS A 71 10.28 23.66 -13.62
CA HIS A 71 11.73 23.83 -13.79
C HIS A 71 12.27 23.23 -15.09
N ARG A 72 11.55 22.26 -15.69
CA ARG A 72 11.86 21.62 -16.98
C ARG A 72 13.32 21.20 -17.17
N ASN A 73 14.01 20.83 -16.09
CA ASN A 73 15.41 20.42 -16.14
C ASN A 73 15.52 18.93 -15.84
N PHE A 74 15.74 18.13 -16.89
CA PHE A 74 15.83 16.67 -16.79
C PHE A 74 17.00 16.18 -15.94
N LYS A 75 18.10 16.95 -15.86
CA LYS A 75 19.25 16.56 -15.05
C LYS A 75 18.92 16.67 -13.56
N THR A 76 18.31 17.79 -13.15
CA THR A 76 17.89 17.98 -11.75
C THR A 76 16.74 17.05 -11.39
N LEU A 77 15.76 16.86 -12.28
CA LEU A 77 14.67 15.90 -12.07
C LEU A 77 15.20 14.49 -11.79
N ARG A 78 16.11 13.99 -12.64
CA ARG A 78 16.74 12.68 -12.44
C ARG A 78 17.53 12.59 -11.14
N GLN A 79 18.27 13.63 -10.76
CA GLN A 79 18.99 13.67 -9.49
C GLN A 79 18.03 13.60 -8.30
N VAL A 80 16.93 14.37 -8.33
CA VAL A 80 15.89 14.36 -7.29
C VAL A 80 15.22 12.98 -7.21
N LEU A 81 14.90 12.36 -8.34
CA LEU A 81 14.32 11.02 -8.39
C LEU A 81 15.26 9.97 -7.76
N ILE A 82 16.54 9.95 -8.18
CA ILE A 82 17.55 9.01 -7.66
C ILE A 82 17.75 9.22 -6.16
N GLN A 83 17.93 10.47 -5.74
CA GLN A 83 18.11 10.80 -4.32
C GLN A 83 16.90 10.33 -3.52
N ARG A 84 15.69 10.57 -4.01
CA ARG A 84 14.47 10.18 -3.32
C ARG A 84 14.29 8.68 -3.21
N LEU A 85 14.56 7.94 -4.28
CA LEU A 85 14.44 6.48 -4.30
C LEU A 85 15.49 5.80 -3.42
N ILE A 86 16.75 6.25 -3.47
CA ILE A 86 17.79 5.69 -2.59
C ILE A 86 17.49 6.07 -1.14
N ALA A 87 17.09 7.32 -0.89
CA ALA A 87 16.80 7.78 0.45
C ALA A 87 15.58 7.09 1.05
N SER A 88 14.47 6.95 0.29
CA SER A 88 13.30 6.20 0.75
C SER A 88 13.72 4.78 1.05
N GLN A 89 14.42 4.12 0.12
CA GLN A 89 14.73 2.71 0.31
C GLN A 89 15.64 2.42 1.50
N VAL A 90 16.70 3.19 1.67
CA VAL A 90 17.65 3.00 2.77
C VAL A 90 16.99 3.39 4.09
N LEU A 91 16.24 4.49 4.13
CA LEU A 91 15.63 4.98 5.35
C LEU A 91 14.46 4.10 5.79
N GLU A 92 13.63 3.64 4.86
CA GLU A 92 12.49 2.74 5.09
C GLU A 92 13.00 1.41 5.61
N ASN A 93 13.89 0.73 4.86
CA ASN A 93 14.53 -0.51 5.32
C ASN A 93 15.18 -0.36 6.72
N LEU A 94 15.87 0.75 6.96
CA LEU A 94 16.51 1.00 8.25
C LEU A 94 15.49 1.19 9.37
N MET A 95 14.49 2.06 9.17
CA MET A 95 13.46 2.34 10.17
C MET A 95 12.63 1.10 10.45
N GLU A 96 12.24 0.39 9.41
CA GLU A 96 11.41 -0.80 9.48
C GLU A 96 12.07 -1.95 10.24
N ASN A 97 13.37 -2.18 10.05
CA ASN A 97 14.09 -3.21 10.80
C ASN A 97 14.49 -2.74 12.20
N SER A 98 14.89 -1.47 12.33
CA SER A 98 15.44 -0.95 13.59
C SER A 98 14.35 -0.67 14.63
N VAL A 99 13.22 -0.08 14.24
CA VAL A 99 12.14 0.33 15.16
C VAL A 99 11.55 -0.87 15.93
N PRO A 100 11.11 -1.97 15.30
CA PRO A 100 10.54 -3.10 16.04
C PRO A 100 11.59 -3.81 16.89
N TYR A 101 12.83 -3.93 16.40
CA TYR A 101 13.95 -4.49 17.17
C TYR A 101 14.24 -3.67 18.43
N LEU A 102 14.34 -2.34 18.30
CA LEU A 102 14.54 -1.42 19.42
C LEU A 102 13.37 -1.46 20.40
N LYS A 103 12.12 -1.48 19.90
CA LYS A 103 10.91 -1.57 20.73
C LYS A 103 10.86 -2.87 21.53
N TYR A 104 11.22 -4.00 20.90
CA TYR A 104 11.35 -5.30 21.57
C TYR A 104 12.47 -5.27 22.63
N SER A 105 13.67 -4.79 22.25
CA SER A 105 14.83 -4.71 23.14
C SER A 105 14.53 -3.85 24.38
N TYR A 106 13.92 -2.69 24.18
CA TYR A 106 13.49 -1.79 25.26
C TYR A 106 12.47 -2.46 26.19
N LYS A 107 11.40 -3.07 25.63
CA LYS A 107 10.38 -3.79 26.43
C LYS A 107 10.98 -4.93 27.22
N LYS A 108 11.86 -5.73 26.59
CA LYS A 108 12.58 -6.84 27.22
C LYS A 108 13.46 -6.33 28.36
N HIS A 109 14.24 -5.28 28.12
CA HIS A 109 15.12 -4.70 29.14
C HIS A 109 14.32 -4.18 30.35
N ARG A 110 13.21 -3.47 30.10
CA ARG A 110 12.28 -3.01 31.15
C ARG A 110 11.68 -4.17 31.94
N ALA A 111 11.24 -5.23 31.27
CA ALA A 111 10.64 -6.42 31.90
C ALA A 111 11.65 -7.18 32.79
N VAL A 112 12.89 -7.37 32.30
CA VAL A 112 13.97 -8.00 33.07
C VAL A 112 14.32 -7.15 34.29
N ARG A 113 14.41 -5.82 34.13
CA ARG A 113 14.72 -4.91 35.25
C ARG A 113 13.61 -4.93 36.32
N LYS A 114 12.34 -4.99 35.92
CA LYS A 114 11.20 -5.13 36.85
C LYS A 114 11.24 -6.47 37.60
N LYS A 115 11.39 -7.60 36.89
CA LYS A 115 11.52 -8.94 37.52
C LYS A 115 12.72 -9.01 38.47
N LYS A 116 13.86 -8.38 38.14
CA LYS A 116 15.04 -8.32 39.03
C LYS A 116 14.79 -7.50 40.30
N HIS A 117 13.94 -6.47 40.22
CA HIS A 117 13.55 -5.67 41.37
C HIS A 117 12.56 -6.42 42.28
N GLU A 118 11.60 -7.16 41.71
CA GLU A 118 10.65 -8.02 42.46
C GLU A 118 11.35 -9.24 43.09
N ASN A 119 12.24 -9.92 42.37
CA ASN A 119 12.97 -11.10 42.88
C ASN A 119 14.13 -10.75 43.82
N ARG A 120 14.38 -9.48 44.15
CA ARG A 120 15.29 -9.14 45.25
C ARG A 120 14.75 -9.62 46.61
N SER A 121 13.44 -9.93 46.69
CA SER A 121 12.78 -10.53 47.85
C SER A 121 12.74 -12.06 47.86
N SER A 122 13.03 -12.75 46.74
CA SER A 122 13.00 -14.23 46.67
C SER A 122 14.16 -14.77 45.81
N LYS A 123 15.05 -15.57 46.44
CA LYS A 123 16.27 -16.17 45.85
C LYS A 123 15.99 -17.25 44.78
N SER A 124 15.01 -17.08 43.89
CA SER A 124 14.83 -18.00 42.75
C SER A 124 15.58 -17.50 41.51
N LYS A 125 16.42 -18.37 40.92
CA LYS A 125 17.03 -18.14 39.61
C LYS A 125 15.92 -18.03 38.56
N VAL A 126 15.70 -16.83 38.04
CA VAL A 126 14.72 -16.56 36.98
C VAL A 126 15.21 -17.19 35.69
N GLN A 127 14.78 -18.42 35.41
CA GLN A 127 15.11 -19.09 34.17
C GLN A 127 13.88 -19.78 33.58
N VAL A 128 12.94 -18.99 33.07
CA VAL A 128 12.01 -19.45 32.02
C VAL A 128 11.59 -18.21 31.22
N THR A 129 12.19 -17.98 30.04
CA THR A 129 11.50 -17.14 29.03
C THR A 129 10.67 -18.09 28.19
N SER A 130 9.47 -18.41 28.68
CA SER A 130 8.52 -19.22 27.93
C SER A 130 8.31 -18.59 26.55
N ARG A 131 8.07 -19.42 25.52
CA ARG A 131 7.79 -18.95 24.16
C ARG A 131 6.68 -17.89 24.15
N VAL A 132 5.71 -18.04 25.07
CA VAL A 132 4.59 -17.11 25.27
C VAL A 132 5.07 -15.75 25.78
N GLU A 133 6.00 -15.69 26.73
CA GLU A 133 6.54 -14.42 27.23
C GLU A 133 7.33 -13.67 26.15
N LYS A 134 8.08 -14.40 25.31
CA LYS A 134 8.81 -13.79 24.18
C LYS A 134 7.84 -13.18 23.17
N GLU A 135 6.79 -13.89 22.83
CA GLU A 135 5.76 -13.43 21.89
C GLU A 135 4.97 -12.22 22.42
N TYR A 136 4.68 -12.19 23.73
CA TYR A 136 4.00 -11.08 24.38
C TYR A 136 4.80 -9.76 24.34
N LEU A 137 6.14 -9.85 24.38
CA LEU A 137 7.01 -8.67 24.35
C LEU A 137 7.15 -8.06 22.95
N LYS A 138 6.86 -8.83 21.89
CA LYS A 138 6.95 -8.33 20.52
C LYS A 138 5.90 -7.23 20.27
N PRO A 139 6.20 -6.23 19.42
CA PRO A 139 5.22 -5.27 18.96
C PRO A 139 4.12 -5.95 18.12
N LEU A 140 2.92 -5.36 18.16
CA LEU A 140 1.82 -5.74 17.27
C LEU A 140 2.14 -5.28 15.84
N TYR A 141 1.68 -6.04 14.85
CA TYR A 141 1.60 -5.56 13.47
C TYR A 141 0.40 -4.62 13.37
N SER A 142 0.63 -3.33 13.34
CA SER A 142 -0.40 -2.29 13.39
C SER A 142 -0.05 -1.17 12.42
N ALA A 143 -1.03 -0.61 11.72
CA ALA A 143 -0.81 0.54 10.85
C ALA A 143 -0.28 1.74 11.64
N SER A 144 0.52 2.57 10.98
CA SER A 144 1.02 3.84 11.49
C SER A 144 -0.10 4.88 11.74
N ILE A 145 -1.30 4.62 11.20
CA ILE A 145 -2.41 5.58 11.05
C ILE A 145 -3.46 5.50 12.16
N GLY A 146 -3.40 4.49 13.02
CA GLY A 146 -4.23 4.38 14.22
C GLY A 146 -4.86 3.01 14.42
N GLU A 147 -5.51 2.81 15.57
CA GLU A 147 -6.15 1.54 15.96
C GLU A 147 -7.28 1.09 15.03
N GLU A 148 -7.85 1.96 14.18
CA GLU A 148 -8.97 1.58 13.31
C GLU A 148 -8.57 0.74 12.11
N LEU A 149 -7.31 0.86 11.66
CA LEU A 149 -6.69 -0.03 10.68
C LEU A 149 -5.74 -0.94 11.45
N GLU A 150 -6.26 -1.99 12.08
CA GLU A 150 -5.46 -2.94 12.87
C GLU A 150 -4.45 -3.77 12.04
N ASP A 151 -4.09 -3.39 10.80
CA ASP A 151 -3.10 -4.10 9.99
C ASP A 151 -1.97 -3.20 9.53
N GLY A 152 -0.72 -3.62 9.77
CA GLY A 152 0.46 -2.98 9.16
C GLY A 152 0.49 -3.13 7.63
N LEU A 153 -0.38 -3.97 7.07
CA LEU A 153 -0.50 -4.22 5.64
C LEU A 153 -0.79 -2.94 4.84
N PHE A 154 -1.45 -1.96 5.46
CA PHE A 154 -1.68 -0.66 4.84
C PHE A 154 -0.37 0.06 4.51
N ASP A 155 0.57 0.11 5.47
CA ASP A 155 1.84 0.82 5.28
C ASP A 155 2.68 0.09 4.21
N ASP A 156 2.70 -1.25 4.25
CA ASP A 156 3.41 -2.09 3.28
C ASP A 156 2.89 -1.88 1.84
N PHE A 157 1.55 -1.84 1.64
CA PHE A 157 0.99 -1.53 0.32
C PHE A 157 1.17 -0.07 -0.09
N LEU A 158 1.15 0.87 0.87
CA LEU A 158 1.36 2.29 0.58
C LEU A 158 2.77 2.51 0.02
N GLU A 159 3.78 1.90 0.63
CA GLU A 159 5.16 1.92 0.13
C GLU A 159 5.23 1.38 -1.30
N LEU A 160 4.66 0.19 -1.54
CA LEU A 160 4.63 -0.43 -2.86
C LEU A 160 3.93 0.45 -3.90
N ALA A 161 2.79 1.05 -3.56
CA ALA A 161 2.04 1.92 -4.46
C ALA A 161 2.82 3.21 -4.80
N LEU A 162 3.47 3.82 -3.81
CA LEU A 162 4.29 5.02 -4.02
C LEU A 162 5.56 4.70 -4.83
N GLN A 163 6.19 3.55 -4.59
CA GLN A 163 7.33 3.09 -5.38
C GLN A 163 6.90 2.83 -6.84
N PHE A 164 5.79 2.12 -7.04
CA PHE A 164 5.22 1.87 -8.37
C PHE A 164 4.91 3.16 -9.12
N GLY A 165 4.26 4.13 -8.48
CA GLY A 165 3.97 5.42 -9.09
C GLY A 165 5.23 6.21 -9.45
N MET A 166 6.28 6.17 -8.62
CA MET A 166 7.57 6.80 -8.93
C MET A 166 8.23 6.17 -10.16
N ILE A 167 8.18 4.85 -10.28
CA ILE A 167 8.75 4.12 -11.41
C ILE A 167 7.96 4.44 -12.69
N MET A 168 6.64 4.30 -12.64
CA MET A 168 5.80 4.39 -13.82
C MET A 168 5.62 5.83 -14.30
N MET A 169 5.40 6.82 -13.43
CA MET A 169 5.13 8.20 -13.86
C MET A 169 6.38 8.92 -14.39
N PHE A 170 7.58 8.47 -14.02
CA PHE A 170 8.85 9.10 -14.41
C PHE A 170 9.77 8.18 -15.24
N ALA A 171 9.20 7.13 -15.84
CA ALA A 171 9.93 6.15 -16.63
C ALA A 171 10.76 6.80 -17.77
N CYS A 172 10.20 7.80 -18.47
CA CYS A 172 10.91 8.52 -19.53
C CYS A 172 12.11 9.35 -19.01
N ALA A 173 12.08 9.82 -17.76
CA ALA A 173 13.14 10.64 -17.20
C ALA A 173 14.34 9.79 -16.71
N PHE A 174 14.08 8.59 -16.20
CA PHE A 174 15.13 7.68 -15.71
C PHE A 174 14.74 6.20 -15.90
N PRO A 175 15.00 5.60 -17.07
CA PRO A 175 14.64 4.20 -17.33
C PRO A 175 15.38 3.18 -16.43
N LEU A 176 16.59 3.49 -15.97
CA LEU A 176 17.36 2.59 -15.09
C LEU A 176 16.70 2.36 -13.72
N VAL A 177 15.67 3.14 -13.38
CA VAL A 177 14.91 3.01 -12.13
C VAL A 177 14.27 1.63 -11.97
N PHE A 178 13.90 0.98 -13.08
CA PHE A 178 13.33 -0.36 -13.06
C PHE A 178 14.31 -1.38 -12.48
N SER A 179 15.61 -1.30 -12.84
CA SER A 179 16.62 -2.21 -12.31
C SER A 179 16.83 -2.04 -10.81
N PHE A 180 16.83 -0.78 -10.33
CA PHE A 180 16.92 -0.50 -8.89
C PHE A 180 15.69 -1.00 -8.14
N ALA A 181 14.49 -0.83 -8.70
CA ALA A 181 13.26 -1.32 -8.11
C ALA A 181 13.23 -2.85 -8.01
N VAL A 182 13.72 -3.58 -9.02
CA VAL A 182 13.81 -5.05 -8.97
C VAL A 182 14.74 -5.50 -7.85
N LEU A 183 15.94 -4.92 -7.77
CA LEU A 183 16.88 -5.24 -6.69
C LEU A 183 16.26 -4.96 -5.33
N ASN A 184 15.57 -3.83 -5.22
CA ASN A 184 14.89 -3.48 -3.99
C ASN A 184 13.79 -4.50 -3.62
N ASN A 185 12.89 -4.81 -4.55
CA ASN A 185 11.77 -5.71 -4.25
C ASN A 185 12.26 -7.11 -3.84
N ILE A 186 13.41 -7.55 -4.36
CA ILE A 186 14.04 -8.81 -3.93
C ILE A 186 14.51 -8.73 -2.47
N THR A 187 15.14 -7.62 -2.06
CA THR A 187 15.54 -7.41 -0.67
C THR A 187 14.31 -7.26 0.24
N GLU A 188 13.29 -6.56 -0.23
CA GLU A 188 12.06 -6.27 0.51
C GLU A 188 11.28 -7.54 0.85
N ILE A 189 11.11 -8.45 -0.11
CA ILE A 189 10.47 -9.77 0.13
C ILE A 189 11.15 -10.51 1.29
N ARG A 190 12.48 -10.39 1.44
CA ARG A 190 13.23 -11.02 2.53
C ARG A 190 13.12 -10.24 3.84
N ALA A 191 13.14 -8.91 3.78
CA ALA A 191 12.98 -8.03 4.93
C ALA A 191 11.58 -8.19 5.56
N ASP A 192 10.52 -8.16 4.75
CA ASP A 192 9.14 -8.39 5.17
C ASP A 192 8.92 -9.77 5.79
N ALA A 193 9.51 -10.81 5.20
CA ALA A 193 9.47 -12.15 5.76
C ALA A 193 10.14 -12.18 7.14
N LEU A 194 11.31 -11.53 7.30
CA LEU A 194 12.00 -11.46 8.58
C LEU A 194 11.20 -10.67 9.63
N LYS A 195 10.59 -9.56 9.22
CA LYS A 195 9.71 -8.69 10.02
C LYS A 195 8.57 -9.51 10.63
N LEU A 196 7.82 -10.24 9.79
CA LEU A 196 6.68 -11.04 10.24
C LEU A 196 7.07 -12.29 11.05
N LEU A 197 8.17 -12.97 10.69
CA LEU A 197 8.56 -14.21 11.34
C LEU A 197 9.23 -14.00 12.71
N THR A 198 10.05 -12.95 12.82
CA THR A 198 10.96 -12.79 13.98
C THR A 198 10.66 -11.57 14.82
N MET A 199 10.26 -10.45 14.22
CA MET A 199 10.18 -9.15 14.90
C MET A 199 8.79 -8.84 15.44
N LEU A 200 7.74 -9.26 14.74
CA LEU A 200 6.36 -8.94 15.08
C LEU A 200 5.64 -10.11 15.77
N LYS A 201 4.59 -9.76 16.52
CA LYS A 201 3.62 -10.74 17.02
C LYS A 201 2.79 -11.27 15.86
N ARG A 202 2.46 -12.56 15.88
CA ARG A 202 1.62 -13.18 14.85
C ARG A 202 0.28 -12.42 14.69
N PRO A 203 -0.03 -11.87 13.50
CA PRO A 203 -1.31 -11.22 13.25
C PRO A 203 -2.45 -12.24 13.19
N VAL A 204 -3.67 -11.78 13.43
CA VAL A 204 -4.88 -12.63 13.34
C VAL A 204 -5.22 -12.80 11.86
N PRO A 205 -5.37 -14.04 11.35
CA PRO A 205 -5.71 -14.25 9.95
C PRO A 205 -7.11 -13.70 9.64
N ARG A 206 -7.20 -12.87 8.60
CA ARG A 206 -8.46 -12.37 8.06
C ARG A 206 -8.67 -12.91 6.65
N ALA A 207 -9.89 -13.35 6.36
CA ALA A 207 -10.25 -13.72 5.01
C ALA A 207 -10.50 -12.42 4.21
N ALA A 208 -9.83 -12.28 3.07
CA ALA A 208 -10.07 -11.21 2.11
C ALA A 208 -10.14 -11.84 0.72
N ALA A 209 -11.12 -11.47 -0.08
CA ALA A 209 -11.30 -11.99 -1.43
C ALA A 209 -10.38 -11.30 -2.44
N THR A 210 -10.17 -9.99 -2.28
CA THR A 210 -9.44 -9.12 -3.20
C THR A 210 -8.77 -7.96 -2.44
N ILE A 211 -7.80 -7.32 -3.09
CA ILE A 211 -7.07 -6.14 -2.58
C ILE A 211 -7.74 -4.85 -3.11
N GLU A 212 -9.07 -4.83 -3.15
CA GLU A 212 -9.91 -4.00 -4.04
C GLU A 212 -9.49 -2.52 -4.14
N ALA A 213 -9.40 -1.80 -3.01
CA ALA A 213 -9.01 -0.38 -3.03
C ALA A 213 -7.63 -0.14 -3.66
N TRP A 214 -6.67 -1.03 -3.40
CA TRP A 214 -5.33 -0.91 -3.95
C TRP A 214 -5.30 -1.19 -5.45
N LEU A 215 -6.11 -2.13 -5.95
CA LEU A 215 -6.21 -2.37 -7.40
C LEU A 215 -6.66 -1.10 -8.13
N ASN A 216 -7.67 -0.41 -7.60
CA ASN A 216 -8.14 0.85 -8.17
C ASN A 216 -7.06 1.95 -8.09
N ILE A 217 -6.29 1.99 -7.00
CA ILE A 217 -5.13 2.90 -6.87
C ILE A 217 -4.06 2.60 -7.93
N PHE A 218 -3.69 1.33 -8.14
CA PHE A 218 -2.71 0.95 -9.16
C PHE A 218 -3.22 1.29 -10.58
N GLN A 219 -4.51 1.08 -10.85
CA GLN A 219 -5.12 1.49 -12.13
C GLN A 219 -5.06 3.01 -12.33
N PHE A 220 -5.34 3.79 -11.29
CA PHE A 220 -5.19 5.25 -11.30
C PHE A 220 -3.74 5.66 -11.60
N LEU A 221 -2.77 5.04 -10.92
CA LEU A 221 -1.34 5.32 -11.13
C LEU A 221 -0.88 5.00 -12.57
N ILE A 222 -1.42 3.95 -13.19
CA ILE A 222 -1.14 3.62 -14.60
C ILE A 222 -1.65 4.72 -15.54
N VAL A 223 -2.88 5.19 -15.34
CA VAL A 223 -3.44 6.28 -16.16
C VAL A 223 -2.64 7.57 -15.97
N MET A 224 -2.33 7.93 -14.72
CA MET A 224 -1.48 9.07 -14.40
C MET A 224 -0.08 8.96 -14.99
N SER A 225 0.47 7.75 -15.09
CA SER A 225 1.76 7.49 -15.71
C SER A 225 1.75 7.80 -17.20
N ILE A 226 0.69 7.41 -17.92
CA ILE A 226 0.56 7.73 -19.34
C ILE A 226 0.55 9.25 -19.53
N CYS A 227 -0.30 9.98 -18.79
CA CYS A 227 -0.38 11.44 -18.88
C CYS A 227 0.96 12.11 -18.50
N THR A 228 1.58 11.69 -17.39
CA THR A 228 2.84 12.29 -16.92
C THR A 228 3.99 12.07 -17.90
N ASN A 229 4.15 10.86 -18.45
CA ASN A 229 5.21 10.61 -19.43
C ASN A 229 4.97 11.37 -20.74
N CYS A 230 3.71 11.55 -21.17
CA CYS A 230 3.40 12.40 -22.32
C CYS A 230 3.79 13.86 -22.05
N VAL A 231 3.43 14.40 -20.89
CA VAL A 231 3.83 15.77 -20.48
C VAL A 231 5.36 15.90 -20.40
N LEU A 232 6.06 14.94 -19.82
CA LEU A 232 7.52 14.93 -19.79
C LEU A 232 8.10 14.93 -21.20
N LEU A 233 7.54 14.17 -22.12
CA LEU A 233 7.99 14.13 -23.51
C LEU A 233 7.77 15.47 -24.22
N VAL A 234 6.66 16.17 -23.95
CA VAL A 234 6.43 17.56 -24.42
C VAL A 234 7.50 18.49 -23.85
N CYS A 235 7.80 18.40 -22.54
CA CYS A 235 8.80 19.25 -21.90
C CYS A 235 10.21 18.98 -22.46
N LEU A 236 10.55 17.72 -22.74
CA LEU A 236 11.83 17.36 -23.37
C LEU A 236 11.92 17.92 -24.78
N TYR A 237 10.83 17.81 -25.55
CA TYR A 237 10.74 18.29 -26.91
C TYR A 237 10.88 19.82 -27.01
N ASP A 238 10.20 20.56 -26.14
CA ASP A 238 10.29 22.03 -26.05
C ASP A 238 11.73 22.49 -25.75
N GLN A 239 12.45 21.75 -24.91
CA GLN A 239 13.84 22.06 -24.57
C GLN A 239 14.79 21.89 -25.76
N GLU A 240 14.56 20.91 -26.64
CA GLU A 240 15.47 20.64 -27.77
C GLU A 240 15.25 21.55 -28.98
N ARG A 241 14.15 22.32 -29.07
CA ARG A 241 13.84 23.32 -30.13
C ARG A 241 14.01 22.87 -31.60
N LYS A 242 14.14 21.57 -31.87
CA LYS A 242 14.47 21.05 -33.20
C LYS A 242 13.29 21.05 -34.20
N TRP A 243 12.06 21.25 -33.75
CA TRP A 243 10.84 21.05 -34.55
C TRP A 243 9.76 22.09 -34.21
N LYS A 244 8.80 22.30 -35.13
CA LYS A 244 7.65 23.20 -34.89
C LYS A 244 6.77 22.67 -33.75
N ILE A 245 6.37 23.54 -32.83
CA ILE A 245 5.64 23.17 -31.60
C ILE A 245 4.24 22.64 -31.91
N GLU A 246 3.55 23.21 -32.91
CA GLU A 246 2.17 22.87 -33.28
C GLU A 246 1.96 21.39 -33.70
N PRO A 247 2.71 20.82 -34.67
CA PRO A 247 2.55 19.41 -35.03
C PRO A 247 3.08 18.45 -33.96
N GLY A 248 4.11 18.86 -33.21
CA GLY A 248 4.71 18.03 -32.16
C GLY A 248 3.76 17.78 -30.99
N LEU A 249 3.08 18.83 -30.51
CA LEU A 249 2.10 18.70 -29.44
C LEU A 249 0.91 17.83 -29.85
N ALA A 250 0.42 18.01 -31.08
CA ALA A 250 -0.66 17.19 -31.63
C ALA A 250 -0.26 15.70 -31.70
N ALA A 251 0.96 15.40 -32.15
CA ALA A 251 1.47 14.04 -32.19
C ALA A 251 1.52 13.38 -30.80
N ILE A 252 1.94 14.13 -29.77
CA ILE A 252 2.02 13.60 -28.40
C ILE A 252 0.63 13.34 -27.83
N LEU A 253 -0.34 14.22 -28.09
CA LEU A 253 -1.73 14.02 -27.67
C LEU A 253 -2.37 12.81 -28.37
N VAL A 254 -2.05 12.59 -29.65
CA VAL A 254 -2.48 11.38 -30.38
C VAL A 254 -1.86 10.12 -29.74
N ILE A 255 -0.57 10.15 -29.42
CA ILE A 255 0.11 9.04 -28.74
C ILE A 255 -0.54 8.76 -27.38
N GLU A 256 -0.86 9.79 -26.60
CA GLU A 256 -1.57 9.67 -25.33
C GLU A 256 -2.90 8.92 -25.50
N HIS A 257 -3.75 9.36 -26.43
CA HIS A 257 -5.06 8.74 -26.68
C HIS A 257 -4.94 7.29 -27.17
N VAL A 258 -3.94 6.99 -28.00
CA VAL A 258 -3.66 5.63 -28.44
C VAL A 258 -3.24 4.75 -27.26
N LEU A 259 -2.36 5.23 -26.38
CA LEU A 259 -1.93 4.48 -25.19
C LEU A 259 -3.08 4.24 -24.21
N LEU A 260 -3.94 5.25 -23.98
CA LEU A 260 -5.14 5.12 -23.16
C LEU A 260 -6.12 4.11 -23.75
N LEU A 261 -6.32 4.14 -25.07
CA LEU A 261 -7.18 3.20 -25.78
C LEU A 261 -6.62 1.77 -25.70
N ILE A 262 -5.30 1.59 -25.84
CA ILE A 262 -4.64 0.31 -25.64
C ILE A 262 -4.88 -0.18 -24.20
N LYS A 263 -4.64 0.66 -23.19
CA LYS A 263 -4.88 0.30 -21.78
C LYS A 263 -6.32 -0.15 -21.55
N PHE A 264 -7.29 0.64 -22.00
CA PHE A 264 -8.71 0.33 -21.83
C PHE A 264 -9.12 -0.92 -22.64
N GLY A 265 -8.55 -1.09 -23.84
CA GLY A 265 -8.74 -2.28 -24.66
C GLY A 265 -8.25 -3.55 -23.96
N PHE A 266 -7.03 -3.53 -23.40
CA PHE A 266 -6.51 -4.66 -22.63
C PHE A 266 -7.32 -4.96 -21.38
N SER A 267 -7.79 -3.94 -20.66
CA SER A 267 -8.66 -4.14 -19.48
C SER A 267 -9.99 -4.81 -19.82
N ASN A 268 -10.51 -4.63 -21.04
CA ASN A 268 -11.74 -5.29 -21.48
C ASN A 268 -11.49 -6.65 -22.14
N PHE A 269 -10.34 -6.82 -22.80
CA PHE A 269 -10.01 -8.04 -23.54
C PHE A 269 -9.53 -9.17 -22.61
N VAL A 270 -8.77 -8.84 -21.57
CA VAL A 270 -8.25 -9.83 -20.62
C VAL A 270 -9.30 -10.05 -19.54
N PRO A 271 -9.93 -11.25 -19.45
CA PRO A 271 -10.89 -11.53 -18.40
C PRO A 271 -10.21 -11.49 -17.03
N GLU A 272 -10.89 -10.87 -16.06
CA GLU A 272 -10.38 -10.71 -14.68
C GLU A 272 -10.12 -12.06 -13.98
N GLU A 273 -10.87 -13.09 -14.37
CA GLU A 273 -10.74 -14.43 -13.83
C GLU A 273 -10.41 -15.46 -14.92
N PRO A 274 -9.50 -16.42 -14.65
CA PRO A 274 -9.25 -17.53 -15.55
C PRO A 274 -10.50 -18.41 -15.75
N ALA A 275 -10.71 -18.91 -16.97
CA ALA A 275 -11.87 -19.73 -17.32
C ALA A 275 -12.05 -20.97 -16.42
N TRP A 276 -10.96 -21.59 -15.96
CA TRP A 276 -11.01 -22.74 -15.07
C TRP A 276 -11.52 -22.39 -13.67
N VAL A 277 -11.20 -21.20 -13.14
CA VAL A 277 -11.73 -20.71 -11.85
C VAL A 277 -13.23 -20.46 -11.96
N LYS A 278 -13.66 -19.81 -13.05
CA LYS A 278 -15.07 -19.56 -13.34
C LYS A 278 -15.86 -20.87 -13.44
N ALA A 279 -15.35 -21.84 -14.20
CA ALA A 279 -15.95 -23.16 -14.33
C ALA A 279 -16.06 -23.89 -12.99
N TYR A 280 -15.01 -23.83 -12.15
CA TYR A 280 -15.02 -24.43 -10.82
C TYR A 280 -16.05 -23.77 -9.89
N ARG A 281 -16.18 -22.44 -9.93
CA ARG A 281 -17.18 -21.70 -9.15
C ARG A 281 -18.61 -22.06 -9.57
N VAL A 282 -18.87 -22.12 -10.87
CA VAL A 282 -20.18 -22.53 -11.41
C VAL A 282 -20.50 -23.98 -11.01
N LYS A 283 -19.52 -24.89 -11.08
CA LYS A 283 -19.66 -26.28 -10.63
C LYS A 283 -19.99 -26.36 -9.13
N ASN A 284 -19.31 -25.59 -8.29
CA ASN A 284 -19.57 -25.58 -6.86
C ASN A 284 -20.94 -24.96 -6.52
N ALA A 285 -21.33 -23.89 -7.21
CA ALA A 285 -22.63 -23.25 -7.04
C ALA A 285 -23.78 -24.20 -7.43
N THR A 286 -23.66 -24.88 -8.57
CA THR A 286 -24.64 -25.89 -9.02
C THR A 286 -24.70 -27.08 -8.06
N LEU A 287 -23.57 -27.54 -7.54
CA LEU A 287 -23.53 -28.60 -6.52
C LEU A 287 -24.23 -28.16 -5.22
N ALA A 288 -23.98 -26.95 -4.74
CA ALA A 288 -24.65 -26.40 -3.57
C ALA A 288 -26.17 -26.26 -3.76
N GLN A 289 -26.61 -25.78 -4.93
CA GLN A 289 -28.04 -25.71 -5.30
C GLN A 289 -28.69 -27.09 -5.35
N ASN A 290 -28.00 -28.08 -5.92
CA ASN A 290 -28.48 -29.46 -5.98
C ASN A 290 -28.61 -30.10 -4.59
N VAL A 291 -27.69 -29.80 -3.66
CA VAL A 291 -27.79 -30.27 -2.26
C VAL A 291 -28.95 -29.59 -1.54
N CYS A 292 -29.08 -28.26 -1.67
CA CYS A 292 -30.16 -27.49 -1.04
C CYS A 292 -31.54 -27.93 -1.54
N SER A 293 -31.72 -28.07 -2.86
CA SER A 293 -32.98 -28.55 -3.46
C SER A 293 -33.34 -29.97 -2.99
N LYS A 294 -32.37 -30.89 -2.93
CA LYS A 294 -32.61 -32.24 -2.36
C LYS A 294 -33.03 -32.20 -0.89
N GLN A 295 -32.39 -31.37 -0.07
CA GLN A 295 -32.78 -31.18 1.33
C GLN A 295 -34.19 -30.59 1.47
N LEU A 296 -34.53 -29.61 0.63
CA LEU A 296 -35.84 -28.98 0.60
C LEU A 296 -36.94 -29.95 0.15
N LEU A 297 -36.67 -30.78 -0.87
CA LEU A 297 -37.61 -31.83 -1.29
C LEU A 297 -37.82 -32.87 -0.19
N ARG A 298 -36.75 -33.29 0.50
CA ARG A 298 -36.84 -34.20 1.65
C ARG A 298 -37.65 -33.60 2.79
N SER A 299 -37.48 -32.31 3.10
CA SER A 299 -38.24 -31.65 4.17
C SER A 299 -39.73 -31.48 3.82
N ILE A 300 -40.06 -31.17 2.56
CA ILE A 300 -41.45 -31.12 2.08
C ILE A 300 -42.09 -32.50 2.12
N SER A 301 -41.40 -33.53 1.63
CA SER A 301 -41.90 -34.91 1.66
C SER A 301 -42.10 -35.41 3.10
N GLY A 302 -41.17 -35.09 4.01
CA GLY A 302 -41.29 -35.41 5.42
C GLY A 302 -42.47 -34.71 6.10
N LYS A 303 -42.68 -33.42 5.82
CA LYS A 303 -43.86 -32.68 6.31
C LYS A 303 -45.18 -33.23 5.77
N ARG A 304 -45.22 -33.69 4.51
CA ARG A 304 -46.42 -34.30 3.91
C ARG A 304 -46.80 -35.62 4.60
N LYS A 305 -45.82 -36.46 4.95
CA LYS A 305 -46.06 -37.70 5.72
C LYS A 305 -46.64 -37.41 7.11
N VAL A 306 -46.05 -36.49 7.86
CA VAL A 306 -46.53 -36.10 9.21
C VAL A 306 -47.94 -35.49 9.18
N LYS A 307 -48.32 -34.81 8.09
CA LYS A 307 -49.67 -34.24 7.95
C LYS A 307 -50.71 -35.30 7.58
N SER A 308 -50.30 -36.38 6.90
CA SER A 308 -51.16 -37.53 6.59
C SER A 308 -51.45 -38.36 7.84
N GLU A 309 -50.45 -38.59 8.69
CA GLU A 309 -50.58 -39.38 9.93
C GLU A 309 -51.38 -38.67 11.04
N LYS A 310 -51.66 -37.36 10.91
CA LYS A 310 -52.49 -36.60 11.87
C LYS A 310 -53.98 -36.52 11.48
N HIS A 311 -54.34 -37.03 10.30
CA HIS A 311 -55.72 -37.00 9.78
C HIS A 311 -56.36 -38.39 9.69
N GLU A 312 -55.64 -39.45 10.08
CA GLU A 312 -56.21 -40.73 10.54
C GLU A 312 -56.39 -40.71 12.06
#